data_AF-A0A1V5NTJ0-F1
#
_entry.id   AF-A0A1V5NTJ0-F1
#
_cell.length_a   1.000
_cell.length_b   1.000
_cell.length_c   1.000
_cell.angle_alpha   90.00
_cell.angle_beta   90.00
_cell.angle_gamma   90.00
#
_symmetry.space_group_name_H-M   'P 1'
#
loop_
_entity.id
_entity.type
_entity.pdbx_description
1 polymer ?
#
loop_
_entity_poly.entity_id
_entity_poly.type
_entity_poly.pdbx_seq_one_letter_code
_entity_poly.pdbx_strand_id
1 'polypeptide(L)'
;MSVCVFLSLLCSAYAPMIIYEYRVALLLFYLWGGLMGGIYAVCLTMVGEMFRMEDQVSANITYVLMDASGGFIGVFLIGLAMDLAGQEGLAYVLVSASICYFIFALSRHRAE
;
A
#
# COMPACT_ATOMS: atom_id res chain seq x y z
N MET A 1 7.50 10.26 -5.88
CA MET A 1 6.63 9.06 -5.91
C MET A 1 7.42 7.75 -5.96
N SER A 2 8.41 7.58 -6.85
CA SER A 2 9.17 6.32 -6.99
C SER A 2 9.90 5.86 -5.72
N VAL A 3 10.43 6.78 -4.91
CA VAL A 3 11.11 6.46 -3.63
C VAL A 3 10.12 5.96 -2.57
N CYS A 4 8.92 6.53 -2.47
CA CYS A 4 7.89 6.07 -1.52
C CYS A 4 7.38 4.68 -1.89
N VAL A 5 7.13 4.45 -3.19
CA VAL A 5 6.78 3.13 -3.74
C VAL A 5 7.85 2.09 -3.41
N PHE A 6 9.12 2.45 -3.57
CA PHE A 6 10.25 1.56 -3.27
C PHE A 6 10.35 1.24 -1.77
N LEU A 7 10.10 2.22 -0.91
CA LEU A 7 10.06 2.05 0.55
C LEU A 7 8.86 1.21 1.01
N SER A 8 7.68 1.37 0.39
CA SER A 8 6.52 0.50 0.62
C SER A 8 6.80 -0.94 0.19
N LEU A 9 7.51 -1.11 -0.93
CA LEU A 9 7.96 -2.41 -1.44
C LEU A 9 8.93 -3.10 -0.47
N LEU A 10 9.90 -2.34 0.04
CA LEU A 10 10.87 -2.83 1.03
C LEU A 10 10.15 -3.21 2.33
N CYS A 11 9.21 -2.39 2.80
CA CYS A 11 8.50 -2.68 4.04
C CYS A 11 7.63 -3.94 3.95
N SER A 12 7.04 -4.21 2.78
CA SER A 12 6.23 -5.39 2.55
C SER A 12 7.07 -6.66 2.32
N ALA A 13 8.25 -6.52 1.71
CA ALA A 13 9.23 -7.61 1.57
C ALA A 13 9.80 -8.08 2.93
N TYR A 14 9.86 -7.20 3.94
CA TYR A 14 10.30 -7.53 5.31
C TYR A 14 9.15 -7.92 6.26
N ALA A 15 7.89 -7.88 5.81
CA ALA A 15 6.73 -8.31 6.58
C ALA A 15 6.83 -9.77 7.11
N PRO A 16 7.37 -10.77 6.39
CA PRO A 16 7.55 -12.12 6.95
C PRO A 16 8.57 -12.18 8.11
N MET A 17 9.44 -11.19 8.30
CA MET A 17 10.33 -11.13 9.48
C MET A 17 9.62 -10.66 10.76
N ILE A 18 8.38 -10.15 10.67
CA ILE A 18 7.57 -9.69 11.81
C ILE A 18 7.31 -10.81 12.82
N ILE A 19 7.29 -12.07 12.36
CA ILE A 19 6.92 -13.23 13.18
C ILE A 19 8.05 -13.64 14.14
N TYR A 20 9.30 -13.29 13.85
CA TYR A 20 10.46 -13.77 14.62
C TYR A 20 10.94 -12.82 15.72
N GLU A 21 10.79 -11.50 15.56
CA GLU A 21 11.30 -10.50 16.51
C GLU A 21 10.34 -9.31 16.70
N TYR A 22 9.66 -9.27 17.86
CA TYR A 22 8.68 -8.24 18.23
C TYR A 22 9.19 -6.79 18.11
N ARG A 23 10.48 -6.56 18.44
CA ARG A 23 11.10 -5.22 18.34
C ARG A 23 11.23 -4.74 16.90
N VAL A 24 11.55 -5.65 15.99
CA VAL A 24 11.69 -5.34 14.56
C VAL A 24 10.31 -5.08 13.96
N ALA A 25 9.30 -5.87 14.36
CA ALA A 25 7.91 -5.67 13.96
C ALA A 25 7.38 -4.27 14.29
N LEU A 26 7.59 -3.80 15.53
CA LEU A 26 7.13 -2.47 15.96
C LEU A 26 7.77 -1.34 15.15
N LEU A 27 9.08 -1.42 14.92
CA LEU A 27 9.81 -0.41 14.17
C LEU A 27 9.37 -0.39 12.71
N LEU A 28 9.08 -1.57 12.14
CA LEU A 28 8.50 -1.71 10.81
C LEU A 28 7.10 -1.09 10.75
N PHE A 29 6.20 -1.40 11.68
CA PHE A 29 4.84 -0.82 11.71
C PHE A 29 4.87 0.69 11.87
N TYR A 30 5.78 1.22 12.69
CA TYR A 30 5.96 2.66 12.86
C TYR A 30 6.40 3.33 11.56
N LEU A 31 7.42 2.78 10.90
CA LEU A 31 7.89 3.31 9.61
C LEU A 31 6.82 3.16 8.53
N TRP A 32 6.17 2.00 8.45
CA TRP A 32 5.13 1.73 7.47
C TRP A 32 3.93 2.66 7.62
N GLY A 33 3.42 2.80 8.84
CA GLY A 33 2.30 3.69 9.15
C GLY A 33 2.64 5.15 8.88
N GLY A 34 3.84 5.59 9.28
CA GLY A 34 4.31 6.95 9.01
C GLY A 34 4.46 7.24 7.50
N LEU A 35 5.00 6.29 6.75
CA LEU A 35 5.14 6.41 5.29
C LEU A 35 3.78 6.44 4.58
N MET A 36 2.84 5.58 4.97
CA MET A 36 1.49 5.56 4.39
C MET A 36 0.74 6.86 4.69
N GLY A 37 0.83 7.39 5.92
CA GLY A 37 0.27 8.69 6.26
C GLY A 37 0.88 9.83 5.45
N GLY A 38 2.20 9.79 5.22
CA GLY A 38 2.89 10.76 4.35
C GLY A 38 2.44 10.69 2.89
N ILE A 39 2.27 9.48 2.34
CA ILE A 39 1.77 9.28 0.97
C ILE A 39 0.35 9.81 0.84
N TYR A 40 -0.52 9.53 1.81
CA TYR A 40 -1.89 10.04 1.81
C TYR A 40 -1.93 11.58 1.77
N ALA A 41 -1.11 12.24 2.59
CA ALA A 41 -1.02 13.71 2.59
C ALA A 41 -0.54 14.26 1.23
N VAL A 42 0.51 13.68 0.65
CA VAL A 42 1.04 14.11 -0.65
C VAL A 42 0.02 13.89 -1.77
N CYS A 43 -0.67 12.75 -1.78
CA CYS A 43 -1.74 12.46 -2.74
C CYS A 43 -2.86 13.49 -2.66
N LEU A 44 -3.29 13.86 -1.45
CA LEU A 44 -4.34 14.86 -1.26
C LEU A 44 -3.89 16.24 -1.77
N THR A 45 -2.64 16.63 -1.53
CA THR A 45 -2.07 17.86 -2.08
C THR A 45 -2.05 17.84 -3.61
N MET A 46 -1.60 16.74 -4.23
CA MET A 46 -1.59 16.61 -5.69
C MET A 46 -3.00 16.67 -6.30
N VAL A 47 -3.99 16.02 -5.69
CA VAL A 47 -5.39 16.10 -6.14
C VAL A 47 -5.91 17.55 -6.06
N GLY A 48 -5.55 18.27 -5.00
CA GLY A 48 -5.89 19.69 -4.83
C GLY A 48 -5.21 20.63 -5.82
N GLU A 49 -4.02 20.29 -6.33
CA GLU A 49 -3.33 21.07 -7.36
C GLU A 49 -3.84 20.78 -8.78
N MET A 50 -4.26 19.54 -9.06
CA MET A 50 -4.72 19.12 -10.39
C MET A 50 -6.15 19.58 -10.73
N PHE A 51 -7.02 19.79 -9.74
CA PHE A 51 -8.43 20.13 -9.95
C PHE A 51 -8.83 21.39 -9.16
N ARG A 52 -9.63 22.29 -9.77
CA ARG A 52 -10.10 23.54 -9.14
C ARG A 52 -11.61 23.53 -8.96
N MET A 53 -12.09 24.07 -7.83
CA MET A 53 -13.51 24.26 -7.52
C MET A 53 -14.33 22.95 -7.53
N GLU A 54 -15.36 22.82 -8.37
CA GLU A 54 -16.34 21.73 -8.34
C GLU A 54 -15.72 20.37 -8.66
N ASP A 55 -14.73 20.33 -9.55
CA ASP A 55 -14.00 19.11 -9.92
C ASP A 55 -13.15 18.58 -8.76
N GLN A 56 -12.74 19.44 -7.81
CA GLN A 56 -11.93 19.03 -6.66
C GLN A 56 -12.72 18.14 -5.69
N VAL A 57 -14.02 18.41 -5.50
CA VAL A 57 -14.89 17.60 -4.64
C VAL A 57 -15.11 16.23 -5.27
N SER A 58 -15.37 16.18 -6.59
CA SER A 58 -15.56 14.93 -7.33
C SER A 58 -14.29 14.06 -7.30
N ALA A 59 -13.13 14.66 -7.60
CA ALA A 59 -11.85 13.95 -7.59
C ALA A 59 -11.50 13.38 -6.21
N ASN A 60 -11.74 14.14 -5.14
CA ASN A 60 -11.51 13.67 -3.78
C ASN A 60 -12.43 12.50 -3.39
N ILE A 61 -13.70 12.53 -3.80
CA ILE A 61 -14.64 11.42 -3.56
C ILE A 61 -14.16 10.15 -4.28
N THR A 62 -13.75 10.27 -5.55
CA THR A 62 -13.21 9.12 -6.28
C THR A 62 -11.93 8.58 -5.64
N TYR A 63 -11.05 9.46 -5.16
CA TYR A 63 -9.84 9.06 -4.44
C TYR A 63 -10.17 8.26 -3.17
N VAL A 64 -11.05 8.78 -2.32
CA VAL A 64 -11.47 8.09 -1.08
C VAL A 64 -12.20 6.78 -1.40
N LEU A 65 -13.00 6.74 -2.46
CA LEU A 65 -13.69 5.51 -2.88
C LEU A 65 -12.69 4.44 -3.31
N MET A 66 -11.65 4.82 -4.08
CA MET A 66 -10.57 3.93 -4.47
C MET A 66 -9.79 3.44 -3.25
N ASP A 67 -9.43 4.32 -2.32
CA ASP A 67 -8.74 3.97 -1.08
C ASP A 67 -9.55 2.97 -0.23
N ALA A 68 -10.84 3.25 -0.01
CA ALA A 68 -11.74 2.36 0.74
C ALA A 68 -11.92 1.00 0.05
N SER A 69 -12.10 0.98 -1.27
CA SER A 69 -12.25 -0.27 -2.03
C SER A 69 -10.97 -1.10 -2.01
N GLY A 70 -9.80 -0.47 -2.12
CA GLY A 70 -8.50 -1.11 -2.02
C GLY A 70 -8.27 -1.71 -0.63
N GLY A 71 -8.60 -0.96 0.42
CA GLY A 71 -8.55 -1.45 1.81
C GLY A 71 -9.47 -2.65 2.05
N PHE A 72 -10.70 -2.59 1.55
CA PHE A 72 -11.65 -3.70 1.66
C PHE A 72 -11.16 -4.97 0.96
N ILE A 73 -10.71 -4.86 -0.31
CA ILE A 73 -10.19 -6.00 -1.07
C ILE A 73 -8.93 -6.54 -0.40
N GLY A 74 -8.04 -5.68 0.09
CA GLY A 74 -6.81 -6.07 0.77
C GLY A 74 -7.07 -6.89 2.03
N VAL A 75 -7.91 -6.39 2.94
CA VAL A 75 -8.27 -7.10 4.17
C VAL A 75 -8.99 -8.42 3.87
N PHE A 76 -9.87 -8.43 2.87
CA PHE A 76 -10.58 -9.64 2.45
C PHE A 76 -9.62 -10.73 1.92
N LEU A 77 -8.67 -10.36 1.07
CA LEU A 77 -7.65 -11.29 0.55
C LEU A 77 -6.73 -11.82 1.66
N ILE A 78 -6.32 -10.95 2.60
CA ILE A 78 -5.52 -11.37 3.76
C ILE A 78 -6.30 -12.37 4.62
N GLY A 79 -7.57 -12.11 4.91
CA GLY A 79 -8.44 -13.01 5.67
C GLY A 79 -8.58 -14.38 4.99
N LEU A 80 -8.89 -14.39 3.69
CA LEU A 80 -9.00 -15.64 2.93
C LEU A 80 -7.68 -16.43 2.90
N ALA A 81 -6.54 -15.75 2.77
CA ALA A 81 -5.25 -16.43 2.78
C ALA A 81 -4.88 -16.97 4.16
N MET A 82 -5.27 -16.27 5.23
CA MET A 82 -5.09 -16.75 6.60
C MET A 82 -5.97 -17.97 6.89
N ASP A 83 -7.19 -18.03 6.36
CA ASP A 83 -8.07 -19.20 6.49
C ASP A 83 -7.49 -20.42 5.74
N LEU A 84 -6.81 -20.23 4.61
CA LEU A 84 -6.25 -21.32 3.79
C LEU A 84 -4.85 -21.78 4.21
N ALA A 85 -3.96 -20.84 4.58
CA ALA A 85 -2.54 -21.10 4.82
C ALA A 85 -2.10 -20.86 6.29
N GLY A 86 -3.04 -20.54 7.18
CA GLY A 86 -2.76 -20.24 8.58
C GLY A 86 -2.03 -18.91 8.77
N GLN A 87 -1.19 -18.82 9.79
CA GLN A 87 -0.57 -17.57 10.24
C GLN A 87 0.38 -16.94 9.19
N GLU A 88 0.94 -17.76 8.29
CA GLU A 88 1.80 -17.33 7.18
C GLU A 88 1.02 -16.72 6.01
N GLY A 89 -0.31 -16.92 5.96
CA GLY A 89 -1.17 -16.43 4.86
C GLY A 89 -1.11 -14.91 4.68
N LEU A 90 -0.95 -14.16 5.77
CA LEU A 90 -0.77 -12.71 5.73
C LEU A 90 0.51 -12.30 4.99
N ALA A 91 1.62 -13.02 5.24
CA ALA A 91 2.88 -12.75 4.57
C ALA A 91 2.80 -13.06 3.07
N TYR A 92 2.17 -14.17 2.69
CA TYR A 92 1.98 -14.53 1.29
C TYR A 92 1.19 -13.48 0.50
N VAL A 93 0.12 -12.93 1.08
CA VAL A 93 -0.68 -11.89 0.41
C VAL A 93 0.11 -10.59 0.26
N LEU A 94 0.82 -10.17 1.31
CA LEU A 94 1.65 -8.97 1.24
C LEU A 94 2.78 -9.10 0.20
N VAL A 95 3.47 -10.23 0.18
CA VAL A 95 4.55 -10.49 -0.80
C VAL A 95 3.99 -10.53 -2.22
N SER A 96 2.90 -11.25 -2.45
CA SER A 96 2.29 -11.35 -3.79
C SER A 96 1.76 -10.01 -4.29
N ALA A 97 1.08 -9.23 -3.44
CA ALA A 97 0.64 -7.88 -3.78
C ALA A 97 1.82 -6.97 -4.15
N SER A 98 2.93 -7.08 -3.42
CA SER A 98 4.15 -6.30 -3.67
C SER A 98 4.82 -6.68 -4.98
N ILE A 99 4.87 -7.97 -5.31
CA ILE A 99 5.38 -8.46 -6.59
C ILE A 99 4.52 -7.95 -7.74
N CYS A 100 3.19 -8.07 -7.63
CA CYS A 100 2.27 -7.54 -8.65
C CYS A 100 2.48 -6.04 -8.87
N TYR A 101 2.61 -5.27 -7.79
CA TYR A 101 2.87 -3.84 -7.87
C TYR A 101 4.24 -3.52 -8.48
N PHE A 102 5.28 -4.28 -8.14
CA PHE A 102 6.61 -4.13 -8.72
C PHE A 102 6.62 -4.39 -10.22
N ILE A 103 5.94 -5.46 -10.67
CA ILE A 103 5.77 -5.78 -12.09
C ILE A 103 5.02 -4.65 -12.80
N PHE A 104 3.95 -4.14 -12.20
CA PHE A 104 3.22 -3.00 -12.73
C PHE A 104 4.11 -1.75 -12.86
N ALA A 105 4.88 -1.42 -11.82
CA ALA A 105 5.82 -0.29 -11.83
C ALA A 105 6.89 -0.45 -12.92
N LEU A 106 7.45 -1.65 -13.10
CA LEU A 106 8.41 -1.94 -14.17
C LEU A 106 7.78 -1.81 -15.57
N SER A 107 6.54 -2.31 -15.75
CA SER A 107 5.84 -2.19 -17.02
C SER A 107 5.57 -0.74 -17.40
N ARG A 108 5.34 0.13 -16.41
CA ARG A 108 5.14 1.56 -16.62
C ARG A 108 6.43 2.30 -16.95
N HIS A 109 7.55 1.94 -16.33
CA HIS A 109 8.86 2.52 -16.63
C HIS A 109 9.41 2.14 -18.01
N ARG A 110 8.91 1.04 -18.60
CA ARG A 110 9.30 0.57 -19.93
C ARG A 110 8.43 1.14 -21.06
N ALA A 111 7.36 1.84 -20.71
CA ALA A 111 6.44 2.50 -21.63
C ALA A 111 6.75 4.00 -21.82
N GLU A 112 7.77 4.52 -21.14
CA GLU A 112 8.44 5.80 -21.43
C GLU A 112 9.75 5.55 -22.17
#